data_AF-A0AAV8BQ84-F1
#
_entry.id   AF-A0AAV8BQ84-F1
#
_cell.length_a   1.000
_cell.length_b   1.000
_cell.length_c   1.000
_cell.angle_alpha   90.00
_cell.angle_beta   90.00
_cell.angle_gamma   90.00
#
_symmetry.space_group_name_H-M   'P 1'
#
loop_
_entity.id
_entity.type
_entity.pdbx_description
1 polymer ?
#
loop_
_entity_poly.entity_id
_entity_poly.type
_entity_poly.pdbx_seq_one_letter_code
_entity_poly.pdbx_strand_id
1 'polypeptide(L)'
;MSIEKSKTPMFHYGITIFLAAVLFVYVFSLDSKNPLDRLRRDWLGAKGPGNTTEEMEELCTKNLVPPQESHDENFVRMIKKAAMDDKTVILTDVNEAFSAPNSMLDLFLESFHNGEDNITRLLDHLVIVAMDQKAFEKCKSVHHYCYLHEDIGIDLSSENVYMTKAYVDLVWTKVRLWQLTLEQGYSFLFTDIDVMWFRNPFRHINVYADLTIGSDRFYGNPEDHSNDPNTGLVYAKPTRKNIEVLKYWLEARQRFPEAHEQTVYYEIRHELASKFDLKVQYVSTEYWANFCQLQKNFTKLTTFHPCCLVGLEQKIAQIKIITEEWKSYKSNNLKS
;
A
#
# COMPACT_ATOMS: atom_id res chain seq x y z
N MET A 1 -67.60 -9.06 43.00
CA MET A 1 -67.68 -9.78 44.30
C MET A 1 -66.60 -10.84 44.28
N SER A 2 -65.58 -10.89 45.12
CA SER A 2 -65.06 -10.08 46.25
C SER A 2 -63.57 -10.45 46.33
N ILE A 3 -62.62 -9.53 46.25
CA ILE A 3 -61.95 -8.84 47.37
C ILE A 3 -61.72 -9.74 48.59
N GLU A 4 -60.46 -10.04 48.93
CA GLU A 4 -59.73 -9.54 50.13
C GLU A 4 -58.27 -10.09 50.14
N LYS A 5 -57.25 -9.26 49.85
CA LYS A 5 -56.27 -8.58 50.74
C LYS A 5 -55.48 -9.48 51.71
N SER A 6 -54.15 -9.29 51.71
CA SER A 6 -53.19 -9.28 52.86
C SER A 6 -51.87 -9.96 52.45
N LYS A 7 -50.65 -9.48 52.67
CA LYS A 7 -50.03 -8.28 53.30
C LYS A 7 -48.55 -8.30 52.86
N THR A 8 -47.96 -7.13 52.58
CA THR A 8 -46.49 -6.92 52.62
C THR A 8 -45.98 -6.93 54.06
N PRO A 9 -44.71 -7.32 54.29
CA PRO A 9 -43.67 -6.30 54.57
C PRO A 9 -42.39 -6.61 53.76
N MET A 10 -41.86 -5.68 52.96
CA MET A 10 -40.84 -4.68 53.34
C MET A 10 -39.77 -5.23 54.31
N PHE A 11 -38.58 -5.54 53.79
CA PHE A 11 -37.21 -5.29 54.31
C PHE A 11 -36.19 -6.30 53.72
N HIS A 12 -34.95 -5.83 53.48
CA HIS A 12 -33.74 -6.57 53.06
C HIS A 12 -33.40 -6.71 51.55
N TYR A 13 -33.47 -5.62 50.79
CA TYR A 13 -32.70 -5.47 49.54
C TYR A 13 -31.74 -4.27 49.62
N GLY A 14 -30.90 -4.24 50.66
CA GLY A 14 -29.98 -3.12 50.93
C GLY A 14 -28.60 -3.46 51.47
N ILE A 15 -28.22 -4.74 51.61
CA ILE A 15 -26.95 -5.12 52.27
C ILE A 15 -26.06 -6.04 51.41
N THR A 16 -26.56 -6.67 50.35
CA THR A 16 -25.74 -7.54 49.49
C THR A 16 -24.98 -6.83 48.37
N ILE A 17 -25.24 -5.54 48.13
CA ILE A 17 -24.50 -4.76 47.11
C ILE A 17 -23.31 -3.99 47.71
N PHE A 18 -23.24 -3.81 49.04
CA PHE A 18 -22.15 -3.05 49.67
C PHE A 18 -20.94 -3.89 50.11
N LEU A 19 -21.05 -5.23 50.20
CA LEU A 19 -19.92 -6.09 50.58
C LEU A 19 -19.10 -6.61 49.39
N ALA A 20 -19.65 -6.62 48.18
CA ALA A 20 -18.89 -6.97 46.97
C ALA A 20 -18.03 -5.80 46.47
N ALA A 21 -18.40 -4.55 46.76
CA ALA A 21 -17.66 -3.36 46.35
C ALA A 21 -16.42 -3.06 47.22
N VAL A 22 -16.39 -3.51 48.47
CA VAL A 22 -15.24 -3.26 49.38
C VAL A 22 -14.11 -4.28 49.18
N LEU A 23 -14.41 -5.50 48.76
CA LEU A 23 -13.38 -6.53 48.48
C LEU A 23 -12.69 -6.33 47.11
N PHE A 24 -13.35 -5.70 46.13
CA PHE A 24 -12.74 -5.42 44.84
C PHE A 24 -11.74 -4.24 44.88
N VAL A 25 -11.93 -3.29 45.80
CA VAL A 25 -10.98 -2.19 46.03
C VAL A 25 -9.77 -2.65 46.86
N TYR A 26 -9.92 -3.65 47.73
CA TYR A 26 -8.81 -4.16 48.55
C TYR A 26 -7.84 -5.10 47.81
N VAL A 27 -8.27 -5.78 46.74
CA VAL A 27 -7.39 -6.65 45.94
C VAL A 27 -6.54 -5.86 44.93
N PHE A 28 -6.91 -4.62 44.59
CA PHE A 28 -6.11 -3.75 43.70
C PHE A 28 -5.21 -2.74 44.42
N SER A 29 -5.13 -2.79 45.76
CA SER A 29 -4.25 -1.88 46.52
C SER A 29 -2.96 -2.51 47.03
N LEU A 30 -2.63 -3.75 46.62
CA LEU A 30 -1.33 -4.36 46.91
C LEU A 30 -0.77 -5.05 45.67
N ASP A 31 0.44 -4.64 45.30
CA ASP A 31 1.32 -5.19 44.26
C ASP A 31 1.12 -4.69 42.80
N SER A 32 1.37 -3.39 42.61
CA SER A 32 1.91 -2.84 41.36
C SER A 32 3.27 -2.20 41.68
N LYS A 33 4.33 -3.01 41.72
CA LYS A 33 5.72 -2.54 41.74
C LYS A 33 6.10 -2.07 40.35
N ASN A 34 5.78 -0.81 40.04
CA ASN A 34 6.22 -0.17 38.81
C ASN A 34 7.74 0.16 38.94
N PRO A 35 8.63 -0.35 38.09
CA PRO A 35 10.08 -0.18 38.22
C PRO A 35 10.54 1.29 38.15
N LEU A 36 9.78 2.14 37.44
CA LEU A 36 10.09 3.55 37.22
C LEU A 36 9.94 4.42 38.47
N ASP A 37 9.03 4.07 39.39
CA ASP A 37 8.85 4.82 40.65
C ASP A 37 9.93 4.50 41.69
N ARG A 38 10.66 3.39 41.54
CA ARG A 38 11.83 3.09 42.38
C ARG A 38 13.03 3.92 41.93
N LEU A 39 13.30 3.97 40.62
CA LEU A 39 14.36 4.80 40.04
C LEU A 39 14.17 6.29 40.35
N ARG A 40 12.93 6.80 40.31
CA ARG A 40 12.63 8.20 40.63
C ARG A 40 12.90 8.55 42.10
N ARG A 41 12.65 7.63 43.04
CA ARG A 41 12.93 7.84 44.46
C ARG A 41 14.42 7.76 44.78
N ASP A 42 15.12 6.83 44.14
CA ASP A 42 16.56 6.66 44.33
C ASP A 42 17.34 7.87 43.77
N TRP A 43 16.86 8.47 42.66
CA TRP A 43 17.48 9.67 42.07
C TRP A 43 17.25 10.95 42.90
N LEU A 44 16.07 11.11 43.51
CA LEU A 44 15.78 12.27 44.37
C LEU A 44 16.45 12.20 45.76
N GLY A 45 16.96 11.02 46.15
CA GLY A 45 17.61 10.78 47.45
C GLY A 45 19.14 10.96 47.47
N ALA A 46 19.80 11.03 46.32
CA ALA A 46 21.26 11.09 46.24
C ALA A 46 21.79 12.53 46.17
N LYS A 47 21.90 13.21 47.33
CA LYS A 47 22.78 14.39 47.45
C LYS A 47 24.20 13.93 47.78
N GLY A 48 25.05 13.88 46.76
CA GLY A 48 26.51 13.79 46.84
C GLY A 48 27.15 14.80 45.88
N PRO A 49 28.37 15.29 46.14
CA PRO A 49 28.82 16.59 45.65
C PRO A 49 29.36 16.55 44.21
N GLY A 50 28.98 17.57 43.44
CA GLY A 50 29.79 18.14 42.36
C GLY A 50 29.78 17.42 41.02
N ASN A 51 28.93 17.89 40.12
CA ASN A 51 29.31 18.36 38.77
C ASN A 51 28.31 19.46 38.39
N THR A 52 28.80 20.56 37.81
CA THR A 52 27.97 21.71 37.43
C THR A 52 26.98 21.32 36.34
N THR A 53 25.77 21.90 36.38
CA THR A 53 24.68 21.63 35.42
C THR A 53 25.09 21.78 33.97
N GLU A 54 26.04 22.69 33.66
CA GLU A 54 26.59 22.88 32.31
C GLU A 54 27.37 21.67 31.77
N GLU A 55 28.13 20.95 32.60
CA GLU A 55 28.90 19.78 32.14
C GLU A 55 27.99 18.57 31.84
N MET A 56 26.89 18.44 32.60
CA MET A 56 25.85 17.45 32.33
C MET A 56 25.05 17.77 31.07
N GLU A 57 24.78 19.06 30.80
CA GLU A 57 24.11 19.51 29.58
C GLU A 57 24.97 19.29 28.32
N GLU A 58 26.28 19.54 28.41
CA GLU A 58 27.23 19.31 27.30
C GLU A 58 27.42 17.81 27.00
N LEU A 59 27.43 16.96 28.04
CA LEU A 59 27.53 15.49 27.87
C LEU A 59 26.24 14.88 27.30
N CYS A 60 25.07 15.48 27.60
CA CYS A 60 23.79 15.10 27.01
C CYS A 60 23.66 15.54 25.55
N THR A 61 24.16 16.73 25.19
CA THR A 61 24.08 17.23 23.81
C THR A 61 25.08 16.56 22.87
N LYS A 62 26.27 16.16 23.35
CA LYS A 62 27.27 15.44 22.54
C LYS A 62 26.88 14.00 22.18
N ASN A 63 25.89 13.40 22.84
CA ASN A 63 25.46 12.01 22.65
C ASN A 63 24.06 11.86 22.04
N LEU A 64 23.46 12.93 21.52
CA LEU A 64 22.22 12.83 20.74
C LEU A 64 22.53 12.20 19.38
N VAL A 65 22.32 10.90 19.27
CA VAL A 65 22.08 10.25 17.98
C VAL A 65 20.97 11.06 17.30
N PRO A 66 21.15 11.49 16.03
CA PRO A 66 20.08 12.17 15.29
C PRO A 66 18.79 11.37 15.43
N PRO A 67 17.61 12.02 15.58
CA PRO A 67 16.34 11.29 15.61
C PRO A 67 16.29 10.35 14.41
N GLN A 68 16.13 9.05 14.67
CA GLN A 68 15.91 8.08 13.61
C GLN A 68 14.60 8.47 12.92
N GLU A 69 14.70 8.93 11.68
CA GLU A 69 13.53 9.32 10.89
C GLU A 69 12.59 8.13 10.76
N SER A 70 11.29 8.38 10.90
CA SER A 70 10.29 7.32 10.75
C SER A 70 10.31 6.75 9.33
N HIS A 71 9.89 5.49 9.18
CA HIS A 71 9.77 4.84 7.86
C HIS A 71 8.90 5.66 6.90
N ASP A 72 7.79 6.22 7.40
CA ASP A 72 6.93 7.13 6.65
C ASP A 72 7.70 8.38 6.18
N GLU A 73 8.49 9.04 7.03
CA GLU A 73 9.28 10.22 6.63
C GLU A 73 10.29 9.90 5.51
N ASN A 74 10.92 8.72 5.55
CA ASN A 74 11.85 8.26 4.52
C ASN A 74 11.14 8.01 3.19
N PHE A 75 9.98 7.34 3.20
CA PHE A 75 9.16 7.15 2.01
C PHE A 75 8.70 8.50 1.43
N VAL A 76 8.22 9.40 2.29
CA VAL A 76 7.75 10.73 1.89
C VAL A 76 8.88 11.56 1.26
N ARG A 77 10.10 11.47 1.77
CA ARG A 77 11.28 12.09 1.16
C ARG A 77 11.58 11.51 -0.22
N MET A 78 11.43 10.21 -0.39
CA MET A 78 11.65 9.52 -1.68
C MET A 78 10.67 10.02 -2.74
N ILE A 79 9.36 10.00 -2.45
CA ILE A 79 8.34 10.46 -3.41
C ILE A 79 8.52 11.95 -3.75
N LYS A 80 8.94 12.77 -2.78
CA LYS A 80 9.23 14.20 -3.02
C LYS A 80 10.33 14.42 -4.05
N LYS A 81 11.35 13.55 -4.07
CA LYS A 81 12.48 13.63 -5.01
C LYS A 81 12.12 13.08 -6.38
N ALA A 82 11.31 12.01 -6.42
CA ALA A 82 10.90 11.36 -7.66
C ALA A 82 9.72 12.04 -8.36
N ALA A 83 8.98 12.93 -7.69
CA ALA A 83 7.78 13.53 -8.25
C ALA A 83 8.04 14.32 -9.56
N MET A 84 7.10 14.21 -10.49
CA MET A 84 6.99 15.04 -11.69
C MET A 84 6.62 16.48 -11.32
N ASP A 85 6.70 17.40 -12.29
CA ASP A 85 6.33 18.82 -12.13
C ASP A 85 4.90 19.01 -11.63
N ASP A 86 3.97 18.12 -11.99
CA ASP A 86 2.57 18.13 -11.56
C ASP A 86 2.33 17.41 -10.22
N LYS A 87 3.40 17.05 -9.51
CA LYS A 87 3.42 16.27 -8.26
C LYS A 87 2.90 14.83 -8.40
N THR A 88 2.94 14.26 -9.60
CA THR A 88 2.68 12.84 -9.79
C THR A 88 3.94 12.02 -9.55
N VAL A 89 3.84 10.90 -8.82
CA VAL A 89 4.90 9.90 -8.67
C VAL A 89 4.44 8.56 -9.22
N ILE A 90 5.34 7.81 -9.85
CA ILE A 90 5.05 6.43 -10.28
C ILE A 90 5.53 5.50 -9.17
N LEU A 91 4.67 4.58 -8.73
CA LEU A 91 4.98 3.62 -7.66
C LEU A 91 4.91 2.19 -8.22
N THR A 92 5.82 1.35 -7.78
CA THR A 92 5.75 -0.11 -7.92
C THR A 92 6.29 -0.75 -6.65
N ASP A 93 5.93 -1.99 -6.39
CA ASP A 93 6.57 -2.82 -5.37
C ASP A 93 7.27 -4.04 -5.98
N VAL A 94 8.23 -4.61 -5.26
CA VAL A 94 8.99 -5.79 -5.70
C VAL A 94 9.54 -6.56 -4.50
N ASN A 95 9.58 -7.90 -4.60
CA ASN A 95 10.20 -8.79 -3.62
C ASN A 95 11.37 -9.59 -4.24
N GLU A 96 12.00 -10.45 -3.46
CA GLU A 96 13.14 -11.29 -3.88
C GLU A 96 12.83 -12.10 -5.13
N ALA A 97 11.68 -12.77 -5.18
CA ALA A 97 11.31 -13.64 -6.29
C ALA A 97 11.22 -12.87 -7.62
N PHE A 98 10.68 -11.64 -7.59
CA PHE A 98 10.52 -10.79 -8.77
C PHE A 98 11.75 -9.92 -9.09
N SER A 99 12.80 -9.98 -8.26
CA SER A 99 14.02 -9.17 -8.40
C SER A 99 15.30 -9.99 -8.66
N ALA A 100 15.22 -11.32 -8.78
CA ALA A 100 16.37 -12.15 -9.15
C ALA A 100 17.03 -11.67 -10.47
N PRO A 101 18.31 -11.99 -10.75
CA PRO A 101 18.92 -11.63 -12.04
C PRO A 101 18.14 -12.20 -13.24
N ASN A 102 17.89 -11.38 -14.26
CA ASN A 102 17.06 -11.69 -15.44
C ASN A 102 15.59 -12.00 -15.11
N SER A 103 15.07 -11.41 -14.03
CA SER A 103 13.69 -11.58 -13.55
C SER A 103 12.73 -10.50 -14.09
N MET A 104 11.56 -10.42 -13.47
CA MET A 104 10.50 -9.48 -13.81
C MET A 104 10.93 -8.02 -13.70
N LEU A 105 11.70 -7.64 -12.67
CA LEU A 105 12.20 -6.28 -12.52
C LEU A 105 13.05 -5.83 -13.71
N ASP A 106 13.92 -6.70 -14.22
CA ASP A 106 14.76 -6.37 -15.37
C ASP A 106 13.90 -6.16 -16.63
N LEU A 107 12.89 -7.03 -16.86
CA LEU A 107 11.94 -6.90 -17.97
C LEU A 107 11.08 -5.64 -17.86
N PHE A 108 10.62 -5.31 -16.66
CA PHE A 108 9.86 -4.11 -16.36
C PHE A 108 10.63 -2.87 -16.75
N LEU A 109 11.86 -2.71 -16.26
CA LEU A 109 12.71 -1.56 -16.60
C LEU A 109 13.06 -1.54 -18.10
N GLU A 110 13.37 -2.69 -18.71
CA GLU A 110 13.63 -2.80 -20.15
C GLU A 110 12.42 -2.34 -20.99
N SER A 111 11.19 -2.56 -20.51
CA SER A 111 9.98 -2.14 -21.23
C SER A 111 9.93 -0.61 -21.42
N PHE A 112 10.31 0.18 -20.41
CA PHE A 112 10.40 1.64 -20.52
C PHE A 112 11.47 2.09 -21.53
N HIS A 113 12.60 1.39 -21.60
CA HIS A 113 13.64 1.67 -22.61
C HIS A 113 13.19 1.31 -24.03
N ASN A 114 12.36 0.28 -24.15
CA ASN A 114 11.81 -0.18 -25.42
C ASN A 114 10.46 0.47 -25.79
N GLY A 115 9.90 1.34 -24.96
CA GLY A 115 8.64 2.03 -25.26
C GLY A 115 8.77 3.11 -26.34
N GLU A 116 7.63 3.56 -26.84
CA GLU A 116 7.50 4.76 -27.68
C GLU A 116 7.33 6.01 -26.79
N ASP A 117 7.10 7.18 -27.40
CA ASP A 117 6.77 8.44 -26.71
C ASP A 117 7.83 8.94 -25.70
N ASN A 118 9.06 8.45 -25.81
CA ASN A 118 10.14 8.73 -24.85
C ASN A 118 9.74 8.43 -23.40
N ILE A 119 9.00 7.33 -23.17
CA ILE A 119 8.59 6.93 -21.82
C ILE A 119 9.75 6.52 -20.92
N THR A 120 10.95 6.30 -21.46
CA THR A 120 12.15 6.04 -20.67
C THR A 120 12.38 7.10 -19.59
N ARG A 121 12.07 8.37 -19.87
CA ARG A 121 12.17 9.47 -18.90
C ARG A 121 11.26 9.30 -17.67
N LEU A 122 10.23 8.46 -17.76
CA LEU A 122 9.32 8.20 -16.64
C LEU A 122 10.01 7.36 -15.55
N LEU A 123 11.12 6.69 -15.87
CA LEU A 123 11.96 6.03 -14.87
C LEU A 123 12.53 7.04 -13.86
N ASP A 124 12.79 8.29 -14.27
CA ASP A 124 13.22 9.35 -13.34
C ASP A 124 12.14 9.72 -12.31
N HIS A 125 10.92 9.18 -12.47
CA HIS A 125 9.79 9.41 -11.59
C HIS A 125 9.22 8.14 -10.95
N LEU A 126 9.91 7.02 -11.14
CA LEU A 126 9.57 5.73 -10.57
C LEU A 126 10.17 5.59 -9.17
N VAL A 127 9.36 5.26 -8.17
CA VAL A 127 9.82 4.78 -6.87
C VAL A 127 9.51 3.30 -6.78
N ILE A 128 10.53 2.49 -6.51
CA ILE A 128 10.41 1.05 -6.32
C ILE A 128 10.44 0.76 -4.82
N VAL A 129 9.35 0.21 -4.31
CA VAL A 129 9.19 -0.25 -2.94
C VAL A 129 9.67 -1.70 -2.85
N ALA A 130 10.84 -1.90 -2.26
CA ALA A 130 11.38 -3.21 -2.00
C ALA A 130 10.76 -3.79 -0.71
N MET A 131 10.18 -4.99 -0.83
CA MET A 131 9.50 -5.68 0.27
C MET A 131 10.45 -6.50 1.14
N ASP A 132 11.70 -6.67 0.71
CA ASP A 132 12.76 -7.35 1.44
C ASP A 132 14.14 -6.80 1.07
N GLN A 133 15.14 -7.15 1.87
CA GLN A 133 16.50 -6.64 1.74
C GLN A 133 17.16 -7.02 0.40
N LYS A 134 16.90 -8.22 -0.13
CA LYS A 134 17.51 -8.66 -1.39
C LYS A 134 16.92 -7.92 -2.57
N ALA A 135 15.60 -7.72 -2.56
CA ALA A 135 14.91 -6.86 -3.51
C ALA A 135 15.43 -5.42 -3.47
N PHE A 136 15.72 -4.90 -2.27
CA PHE A 136 16.27 -3.55 -2.10
C PHE A 136 17.70 -3.43 -2.65
N GLU A 137 18.56 -4.41 -2.38
CA GLU A 137 19.92 -4.45 -2.92
C GLU A 137 19.92 -4.54 -4.45
N LYS A 138 19.07 -5.39 -5.03
CA LYS A 138 18.89 -5.45 -6.46
C LYS A 138 18.39 -4.10 -6.99
N CYS A 139 17.34 -3.54 -6.40
CA CYS A 139 16.78 -2.26 -6.84
C CYS A 139 17.88 -1.20 -6.93
N LYS A 140 18.68 -1.01 -5.87
CA LYS A 140 19.76 -0.02 -5.84
C LYS A 140 20.84 -0.25 -6.91
N SER A 141 20.97 -1.47 -7.41
CA SER A 141 21.93 -1.80 -8.47
C SER A 141 21.43 -1.41 -9.87
N VAL A 142 20.11 -1.25 -10.06
CA VAL A 142 19.49 -0.99 -11.37
C VAL A 142 18.68 0.30 -11.43
N HIS A 143 18.36 0.91 -10.29
CA HIS A 143 17.45 2.06 -10.21
C HIS A 143 17.85 3.04 -9.09
N HIS A 144 17.49 4.31 -9.25
CA HIS A 144 17.91 5.38 -8.33
C HIS A 144 17.00 5.52 -7.09
N TYR A 145 15.68 5.41 -7.26
CA TYR A 145 14.71 5.63 -6.19
C TYR A 145 14.17 4.30 -5.66
N CYS A 146 14.88 3.75 -4.69
CA CYS A 146 14.55 2.51 -4.02
C CYS A 146 14.21 2.78 -2.56
N TYR A 147 13.06 2.29 -2.10
CA TYR A 147 12.63 2.38 -0.70
C TYR A 147 12.45 0.98 -0.13
N LEU A 148 13.13 0.67 0.97
CA LEU A 148 12.91 -0.59 1.69
C LEU A 148 11.72 -0.41 2.64
N HIS A 149 10.67 -1.21 2.43
CA HIS A 149 9.56 -1.29 3.36
C HIS A 149 9.95 -2.20 4.53
N GLU A 150 10.52 -1.59 5.57
CA GLU A 150 10.79 -2.28 6.84
C GLU A 150 9.53 -2.27 7.69
N ASP A 151 8.59 -3.15 7.38
CA ASP A 151 7.62 -3.56 8.39
C ASP A 151 7.21 -5.00 8.15
N ILE A 152 7.13 -5.72 9.27
CA ILE A 152 6.86 -7.14 9.40
C ILE A 152 8.11 -8.02 9.18
N GLY A 153 8.68 -8.51 10.28
CA GLY A 153 9.70 -9.58 10.30
C GLY A 153 9.17 -10.93 9.82
N ILE A 154 8.62 -10.96 8.61
CA ILE A 154 8.19 -12.15 7.87
C ILE A 154 9.19 -12.36 6.73
N ASP A 155 9.67 -13.59 6.60
CA ASP A 155 10.47 -14.05 5.48
C ASP A 155 9.60 -14.13 4.21
N LEU A 156 9.82 -13.20 3.28
CA LEU A 156 9.09 -13.07 2.01
C LEU A 156 9.86 -13.68 0.82
N SER A 157 10.88 -14.50 1.07
CA SER A 157 11.79 -15.06 0.05
C SER A 157 11.19 -16.08 -0.93
N SER A 158 9.88 -16.38 -0.87
CA SER A 158 9.28 -17.47 -1.65
C SER A 158 8.19 -17.03 -2.64
N GLU A 159 8.17 -17.68 -3.81
CA GLU A 159 7.20 -17.47 -4.91
C GLU A 159 5.77 -17.94 -4.54
N ASN A 160 5.63 -18.85 -3.56
CA ASN A 160 4.39 -19.58 -3.27
C ASN A 160 3.46 -18.91 -2.23
N VAL A 161 3.61 -17.60 -2.01
CA VAL A 161 2.91 -16.90 -0.91
C VAL A 161 1.53 -16.38 -1.33
N TYR A 162 1.07 -16.63 -2.56
CA TYR A 162 -0.28 -16.26 -3.03
C TYR A 162 -1.37 -16.81 -2.07
N MET A 163 -2.26 -15.93 -1.58
CA MET A 163 -3.35 -16.21 -0.62
C MET A 163 -2.94 -16.55 0.84
N THR A 164 -1.68 -16.42 1.24
CA THR A 164 -1.32 -16.53 2.67
C THR A 164 -1.56 -15.20 3.41
N LYS A 165 -1.68 -15.25 4.74
CA LYS A 165 -1.82 -14.03 5.57
C LYS A 165 -0.71 -13.00 5.30
N ALA A 166 0.52 -13.46 5.07
CA ALA A 166 1.67 -12.60 4.75
C ALA A 166 1.51 -11.87 3.41
N TYR A 167 0.97 -12.54 2.39
CA TYR A 167 0.64 -11.91 1.10
C TYR A 167 -0.52 -10.92 1.22
N VAL A 168 -1.56 -11.25 2.00
CA VAL A 168 -2.65 -10.32 2.25
C VAL A 168 -2.10 -9.07 2.95
N ASP A 169 -1.30 -9.21 3.99
CA ASP A 169 -0.66 -8.07 4.66
C ASP A 169 0.22 -7.22 3.71
N LEU A 170 1.02 -7.88 2.85
CA LEU A 170 1.87 -7.23 1.83
C LEU A 170 1.07 -6.47 0.77
N VAL A 171 -0.01 -7.05 0.26
CA VAL A 171 -0.86 -6.42 -0.75
C VAL A 171 -1.60 -5.20 -0.17
N TRP A 172 -1.92 -5.22 1.12
CA TRP A 172 -2.52 -4.06 1.78
C TRP A 172 -1.49 -2.96 2.10
N THR A 173 -0.20 -3.29 2.22
CA THR A 173 0.88 -2.27 2.27
C THR A 173 0.83 -1.35 1.06
N LYS A 174 0.58 -1.90 -0.13
CA LYS A 174 0.43 -1.11 -1.37
C LYS A 174 -0.62 0.00 -1.21
N VAL A 175 -1.82 -0.35 -0.76
CA VAL A 175 -2.92 0.62 -0.56
C VAL A 175 -2.59 1.62 0.54
N ARG A 176 -1.86 1.22 1.58
CA ARG A 176 -1.38 2.11 2.64
C ARG A 176 -0.40 3.16 2.11
N LEU A 177 0.53 2.77 1.25
CA LEU A 177 1.48 3.69 0.62
C LEU A 177 0.81 4.62 -0.39
N TRP A 178 -0.21 4.15 -1.10
CA TRP A 178 -1.07 5.01 -1.92
C TRP A 178 -1.75 6.09 -1.08
N GLN A 179 -2.36 5.70 0.05
CA GLN A 179 -2.99 6.63 0.98
C GLN A 179 -1.98 7.67 1.49
N LEU A 180 -0.82 7.22 1.97
CA LEU A 180 0.23 8.12 2.47
C LEU A 180 0.70 9.10 1.38
N THR A 181 0.84 8.64 0.13
CA THR A 181 1.20 9.49 -1.00
C THR A 181 0.18 10.61 -1.22
N LEU A 182 -1.12 10.27 -1.21
CA LEU A 182 -2.20 11.26 -1.34
C LEU A 182 -2.24 12.23 -0.15
N GLU A 183 -2.04 11.74 1.07
CA GLU A 183 -2.00 12.56 2.31
C GLU A 183 -0.86 13.58 2.29
N GLN A 184 0.25 13.28 1.60
CA GLN A 184 1.35 14.22 1.39
C GLN A 184 1.14 15.21 0.23
N GLY A 185 -0.01 15.17 -0.43
CA GLY A 185 -0.33 16.08 -1.52
C GLY A 185 0.28 15.70 -2.87
N TYR A 186 0.64 14.43 -3.07
CA TYR A 186 1.15 13.90 -4.33
C TYR A 186 0.10 13.01 -5.00
N SER A 187 -0.01 13.09 -6.32
CA SER A 187 -0.75 12.09 -7.11
C SER A 187 0.12 10.85 -7.25
N PHE A 188 -0.48 9.68 -7.38
CA PHE A 188 0.27 8.47 -7.72
C PHE A 188 -0.28 7.83 -9.00
N LEU A 189 0.62 7.24 -9.78
CA LEU A 189 0.31 6.16 -10.70
C LEU A 189 1.03 4.91 -10.20
N PHE A 190 0.27 3.94 -9.70
CA PHE A 190 0.81 2.65 -9.33
C PHE A 190 0.77 1.70 -10.51
N THR A 191 1.80 0.87 -10.62
CA THR A 191 1.90 -0.23 -11.58
C THR A 191 2.48 -1.46 -10.89
N ASP A 192 1.89 -2.64 -11.06
CA ASP A 192 2.51 -3.90 -10.63
C ASP A 192 3.81 -4.12 -11.44
N ILE A 193 4.78 -4.79 -10.84
CA ILE A 193 6.10 -5.00 -11.46
C ILE A 193 6.06 -5.87 -12.71
N ASP A 194 5.01 -6.67 -12.90
CA ASP A 194 4.83 -7.49 -14.09
C ASP A 194 4.05 -6.79 -15.21
N VAL A 195 3.73 -5.50 -15.07
CA VAL A 195 3.10 -4.70 -16.12
C VAL A 195 4.15 -4.10 -17.04
N MET A 196 4.17 -4.52 -18.30
CA MET A 196 5.08 -3.96 -19.30
C MET A 196 4.54 -2.66 -19.88
N TRP A 197 5.42 -1.67 -20.08
CA TRP A 197 5.08 -0.37 -20.62
C TRP A 197 5.57 -0.23 -22.06
N PHE A 198 4.66 0.14 -22.97
CA PHE A 198 4.93 0.30 -24.39
C PHE A 198 4.70 1.73 -24.87
N ARG A 199 3.77 2.47 -24.24
CA ARG A 199 3.48 3.88 -24.49
C ARG A 199 3.14 4.59 -23.18
N ASN A 200 2.95 5.90 -23.24
CA ASN A 200 2.62 6.71 -22.07
C ASN A 200 1.17 6.48 -21.58
N PRO A 201 0.93 5.85 -20.41
CA PRO A 201 -0.41 5.55 -19.93
C PRO A 201 -1.19 6.76 -19.42
N PHE A 202 -0.50 7.87 -19.11
CA PHE A 202 -1.17 9.12 -18.71
C PHE A 202 -2.11 9.66 -19.80
N ARG A 203 -1.91 9.27 -21.07
CA ARG A 203 -2.80 9.63 -22.19
C ARG A 203 -4.19 9.02 -22.09
N HIS A 204 -4.35 7.96 -21.29
CA HIS A 204 -5.62 7.26 -21.11
C HIS A 204 -6.26 7.54 -19.75
N ILE A 205 -5.73 8.50 -18.99
CA ILE A 205 -6.28 8.91 -17.71
C ILE A 205 -7.22 10.09 -17.93
N ASN A 206 -8.49 9.92 -17.54
CA ASN A 206 -9.50 10.96 -17.61
C ASN A 206 -9.29 11.97 -16.48
N VAL A 207 -9.10 13.24 -16.84
CA VAL A 207 -8.87 14.32 -15.86
C VAL A 207 -10.03 14.53 -14.88
N TYR A 208 -11.24 14.10 -15.24
CA TYR A 208 -12.45 14.21 -14.42
C TYR A 208 -12.71 12.98 -13.53
N ALA A 209 -11.97 11.90 -13.72
CA ALA A 209 -12.06 10.73 -12.85
C ALA A 209 -11.41 11.05 -11.50
N ASP A 210 -12.06 10.60 -10.43
CA ASP A 210 -11.50 10.61 -9.08
C ASP A 210 -10.46 9.49 -8.95
N LEU A 211 -10.78 8.31 -9.49
CA LEU A 211 -9.94 7.11 -9.50
C LEU A 211 -9.93 6.48 -10.89
N THR A 212 -8.74 6.25 -11.46
CA THR A 212 -8.57 5.47 -12.69
C THR A 212 -7.99 4.11 -12.34
N ILE A 213 -8.60 3.03 -12.83
CA ILE A 213 -8.21 1.66 -12.52
C ILE A 213 -8.20 0.82 -13.80
N GLY A 214 -7.25 -0.11 -13.90
CA GLY A 214 -7.23 -1.07 -15.00
C GLY A 214 -8.44 -2.00 -14.97
N SER A 215 -8.57 -2.82 -16.00
CA SER A 215 -9.62 -3.84 -16.07
C SER A 215 -9.03 -5.19 -16.43
N ASP A 216 -9.43 -6.24 -15.72
CA ASP A 216 -9.22 -7.62 -16.18
C ASP A 216 -10.13 -7.89 -17.39
N ARG A 217 -11.40 -7.48 -17.28
CA ARG A 217 -12.37 -7.52 -18.36
C ARG A 217 -13.10 -6.18 -18.46
N PHE A 218 -13.10 -5.62 -19.66
CA PHE A 218 -13.76 -4.39 -20.02
C PHE A 218 -14.98 -4.66 -20.90
N TYR A 219 -16.14 -4.12 -20.49
CA TYR A 219 -17.44 -4.33 -21.12
C TYR A 219 -17.96 -3.10 -21.91
N GLY A 220 -17.09 -2.11 -22.15
CA GLY A 220 -17.34 -1.03 -23.11
C GLY A 220 -17.53 0.35 -22.48
N ASN A 221 -18.30 0.46 -21.39
CA ASN A 221 -18.50 1.73 -20.69
C ASN A 221 -17.44 1.92 -19.58
N PRO A 222 -16.56 2.93 -19.65
CA PRO A 222 -15.51 3.16 -18.65
C PRO A 222 -16.01 3.61 -17.28
N GLU A 223 -17.27 4.04 -17.14
CA GLU A 223 -17.84 4.46 -15.85
C GLU A 223 -18.72 3.37 -15.23
N ASP A 224 -18.92 2.24 -15.91
CA ASP A 224 -19.78 1.17 -15.42
C ASP A 224 -19.04 0.28 -14.41
N HIS A 225 -19.62 0.12 -13.23
CA HIS A 225 -19.13 -0.76 -12.18
C HIS A 225 -19.31 -2.25 -12.49
N SER A 226 -19.88 -2.62 -13.65
CA SER A 226 -19.91 -3.99 -14.13
C SER A 226 -18.55 -4.49 -14.67
N ASN A 227 -17.60 -3.58 -14.96
CA ASN A 227 -16.24 -3.96 -15.35
C ASN A 227 -15.50 -4.68 -14.21
N ASP A 228 -14.64 -5.63 -14.59
CA ASP A 228 -13.78 -6.34 -13.64
C ASP A 228 -12.51 -5.50 -13.39
N PRO A 229 -12.33 -4.91 -12.20
CA PRO A 229 -11.21 -4.02 -11.90
C PRO A 229 -9.88 -4.78 -11.83
N ASN A 230 -8.81 -4.15 -12.30
CA ASN A 230 -7.43 -4.60 -12.12
C ASN A 230 -6.62 -3.54 -11.38
N THR A 231 -6.13 -3.87 -10.19
CA THR A 231 -5.34 -2.94 -9.34
C THR A 231 -3.84 -2.98 -9.61
N GLY A 232 -3.42 -3.71 -10.64
CA GLY A 232 -2.05 -3.67 -11.15
C GLY A 232 -1.76 -2.41 -11.96
N LEU A 233 -2.75 -1.57 -12.24
CA LEU A 233 -2.51 -0.20 -12.68
C LEU A 233 -3.61 0.74 -12.15
N VAL A 234 -3.22 1.69 -11.29
CA VAL A 234 -4.15 2.57 -10.55
C VAL A 234 -3.61 3.97 -10.49
N TYR A 235 -4.45 4.98 -10.76
CA TYR A 235 -4.10 6.38 -10.62
C TYR A 235 -5.12 7.13 -9.77
N ALA A 236 -4.63 7.98 -8.87
CA ALA A 236 -5.46 8.89 -8.09
C ALA A 236 -4.75 10.21 -7.77
N LYS A 237 -5.54 11.27 -7.67
CA LYS A 237 -5.10 12.61 -7.25
C LYS A 237 -5.24 12.81 -5.73
N PRO A 238 -4.47 13.73 -5.12
CA PRO A 238 -4.50 13.99 -3.67
C PRO A 238 -5.69 14.89 -3.29
N THR A 239 -6.91 14.42 -3.55
CA THR A 239 -8.13 15.09 -3.10
C THR A 239 -8.54 14.57 -1.74
N ARG A 240 -9.22 15.40 -0.93
CA ARG A 240 -9.85 14.95 0.31
C ARG A 240 -10.75 13.74 0.08
N LYS A 241 -11.48 13.71 -1.04
CA LYS A 241 -12.33 12.58 -1.42
C LYS A 241 -11.52 11.30 -1.57
N ASN A 242 -10.43 11.33 -2.34
CA ASN A 242 -9.63 10.14 -2.62
C ASN A 242 -8.89 9.61 -1.38
N ILE A 243 -8.45 10.49 -0.49
CA ILE A 243 -7.86 10.08 0.80
C ILE A 243 -8.89 9.30 1.64
N GLU A 244 -10.12 9.80 1.75
CA GLU A 244 -11.20 9.10 2.47
C GLU A 244 -11.63 7.80 1.78
N VAL A 245 -11.61 7.75 0.44
CA VAL A 245 -11.88 6.53 -0.34
C VAL A 245 -10.83 5.45 -0.05
N LEU A 246 -9.53 5.78 -0.09
CA LEU A 246 -8.47 4.80 0.20
C LEU A 246 -8.52 4.34 1.66
N LYS A 247 -8.83 5.25 2.59
CA LYS A 247 -9.06 4.90 4.00
C LYS A 247 -10.23 3.93 4.16
N TYR A 248 -11.37 4.20 3.51
CA TYR A 248 -12.53 3.31 3.56
C TYR A 248 -12.24 1.95 2.94
N TRP A 249 -11.49 1.90 1.84
CA TRP A 249 -11.07 0.66 1.21
C TRP A 249 -10.15 -0.16 2.12
N LEU A 250 -9.18 0.47 2.78
CA LEU A 250 -8.34 -0.18 3.81
C LEU A 250 -9.15 -0.73 4.99
N GLU A 251 -10.09 0.06 5.52
CA GLU A 251 -10.96 -0.35 6.62
C GLU A 251 -11.88 -1.51 6.23
N ALA A 252 -12.33 -1.56 4.98
CA ALA A 252 -13.20 -2.63 4.48
C ALA A 252 -12.55 -4.02 4.55
N ARG A 253 -11.21 -4.11 4.56
CA ARG A 253 -10.46 -5.36 4.74
C ARG A 253 -10.98 -6.19 5.93
N GLN A 254 -11.42 -5.55 7.01
CA GLN A 254 -11.93 -6.24 8.20
C GLN A 254 -13.15 -7.13 7.91
N ARG A 255 -13.92 -6.80 6.87
CA ARG A 255 -15.06 -7.60 6.40
C ARG A 255 -14.66 -8.77 5.49
N PHE A 256 -13.42 -8.76 4.99
CA PHE A 256 -12.90 -9.70 4.00
C PHE A 256 -11.47 -10.16 4.37
N PRO A 257 -11.30 -10.88 5.51
CA PRO A 257 -9.98 -11.12 6.11
C PRO A 257 -8.98 -11.89 5.22
N GLU A 258 -9.47 -12.69 4.27
CA GLU A 258 -8.65 -13.50 3.35
C GLU A 258 -8.56 -12.90 1.94
N ALA A 259 -9.25 -11.79 1.68
CA ALA A 259 -9.27 -11.16 0.37
C ALA A 259 -8.13 -10.14 0.22
N HIS A 260 -7.55 -10.11 -0.97
CA HIS A 260 -6.65 -9.06 -1.37
C HIS A 260 -7.42 -7.79 -1.76
N GLU A 261 -6.70 -6.68 -1.85
CA GLU A 261 -7.21 -5.33 -2.13
C GLU A 261 -8.17 -5.23 -3.35
N GLN A 262 -7.85 -5.86 -4.48
CA GLN A 262 -8.68 -5.81 -5.70
C GLN A 262 -10.00 -6.55 -5.52
N THR A 263 -9.97 -7.72 -4.88
CA THR A 263 -11.20 -8.44 -4.53
C THR A 263 -12.05 -7.57 -3.61
N VAL A 264 -11.46 -6.96 -2.59
CA VAL A 264 -12.21 -6.06 -1.70
C VAL A 264 -12.76 -4.84 -2.43
N TYR A 265 -11.99 -4.21 -3.32
CA TYR A 265 -12.47 -3.11 -4.16
C TYR A 265 -13.68 -3.52 -4.97
N TYR A 266 -13.60 -4.69 -5.61
CA TYR A 266 -14.72 -5.24 -6.36
C TYR A 266 -15.96 -5.33 -5.46
N GLU A 267 -15.88 -5.99 -4.31
CA GLU A 267 -17.03 -6.14 -3.41
C GLU A 267 -17.62 -4.80 -2.95
N ILE A 268 -16.80 -3.79 -2.69
CA ILE A 268 -17.26 -2.51 -2.13
C ILE A 268 -17.50 -1.41 -3.16
N ARG A 269 -17.27 -1.64 -4.46
CA ARG A 269 -17.31 -0.59 -5.51
C ARG A 269 -18.61 0.21 -5.54
N HIS A 270 -19.75 -0.44 -5.30
CA HIS A 270 -21.05 0.23 -5.23
C HIS A 270 -21.22 1.06 -3.96
N GLU A 271 -20.62 0.64 -2.84
CA GLU A 271 -20.54 1.45 -1.63
C GLU A 271 -19.67 2.69 -1.88
N LEU A 272 -18.53 2.52 -2.56
CA LEU A 272 -17.64 3.63 -2.90
C LEU A 272 -18.34 4.67 -3.80
N ALA A 273 -19.02 4.21 -4.84
CA ALA A 273 -19.80 5.05 -5.74
C ALA A 273 -20.89 5.83 -5.00
N SER A 274 -21.70 5.13 -4.19
CA SER A 274 -22.85 5.75 -3.51
C SER A 274 -22.46 6.63 -2.31
N LYS A 275 -21.45 6.25 -1.52
CA LYS A 275 -21.06 6.95 -0.30
C LYS A 275 -20.20 8.19 -0.57
N PHE A 276 -19.34 8.14 -1.58
CA PHE A 276 -18.37 9.20 -1.87
C PHE A 276 -18.64 9.95 -3.17
N ASP A 277 -19.69 9.57 -3.92
CA ASP A 277 -19.89 10.03 -5.31
C ASP A 277 -18.59 9.81 -6.11
N LEU A 278 -18.02 8.60 -5.97
CA LEU A 278 -16.72 8.25 -6.56
C LEU A 278 -16.87 8.07 -8.07
N LYS A 279 -16.22 8.95 -8.84
CA LYS A 279 -16.17 8.83 -10.30
C LYS A 279 -14.99 7.97 -10.72
N VAL A 280 -15.28 6.71 -11.02
CA VAL A 280 -14.27 5.74 -11.45
C VAL A 280 -14.15 5.75 -12.97
N GLN A 281 -12.93 5.65 -13.47
CA GLN A 281 -12.64 5.27 -14.83
C GLN A 281 -11.99 3.88 -14.86
N TYR A 282 -12.72 2.90 -15.38
CA TYR A 282 -12.19 1.60 -15.79
C TYR A 282 -11.54 1.75 -17.18
N VAL A 283 -10.26 1.42 -17.30
CA VAL A 283 -9.53 1.59 -18.57
C VAL A 283 -9.68 0.35 -19.45
N SER A 284 -10.00 0.60 -20.72
CA SER A 284 -10.16 -0.44 -21.73
C SER A 284 -8.93 -1.32 -21.88
N THR A 285 -9.17 -2.63 -21.98
CA THR A 285 -8.16 -3.66 -22.27
C THR A 285 -7.57 -3.56 -23.68
N GLU A 286 -8.09 -2.66 -24.52
CA GLU A 286 -7.46 -2.30 -25.79
C GLU A 286 -6.17 -1.47 -25.60
N TYR A 287 -6.10 -0.68 -24.52
CA TYR A 287 -4.93 0.14 -24.18
C TYR A 287 -4.10 -0.50 -23.08
N TRP A 288 -4.77 -0.96 -22.00
CA TRP A 288 -4.14 -1.65 -20.87
C TRP A 288 -4.44 -3.14 -20.97
N ALA A 289 -3.78 -3.78 -21.92
CA ALA A 289 -4.08 -5.14 -22.31
C ALA A 289 -3.63 -6.15 -21.26
N ASN A 290 -4.24 -7.33 -21.30
CA ASN A 290 -3.93 -8.41 -20.40
C ASN A 290 -4.32 -9.77 -20.99
N PHE A 291 -4.04 -10.85 -20.26
CA PHE A 291 -4.44 -12.21 -20.65
C PHE A 291 -5.88 -12.59 -20.27
N CYS A 292 -6.55 -11.85 -19.38
CA CYS A 292 -7.94 -12.12 -19.01
C CYS A 292 -8.92 -11.82 -20.14
N GLN A 293 -8.63 -10.78 -20.93
CA GLN A 293 -9.35 -10.38 -22.13
C GLN A 293 -8.34 -10.03 -23.23
N LEU A 294 -7.84 -11.06 -23.91
CA LEU A 294 -6.79 -10.91 -24.90
C LEU A 294 -7.24 -10.04 -26.09
N GLN A 295 -6.74 -8.81 -26.14
CA GLN A 295 -6.93 -7.85 -27.22
C GLN A 295 -5.55 -7.37 -27.68
N LYS A 296 -4.80 -8.22 -28.41
CA LYS A 296 -3.44 -7.89 -28.84
C LYS A 296 -3.46 -7.02 -30.10
N ASN A 297 -3.60 -5.71 -29.91
CA ASN A 297 -3.49 -4.70 -30.96
C ASN A 297 -2.34 -3.72 -30.68
N PHE A 298 -1.17 -3.98 -31.27
CA PHE A 298 0.04 -3.14 -31.06
C PHE A 298 -0.11 -1.68 -31.50
N THR A 299 -1.11 -1.33 -32.32
CA THR A 299 -1.37 0.08 -32.69
C THR A 299 -1.94 0.90 -31.53
N LYS A 300 -2.57 0.25 -30.54
CA LYS A 300 -3.18 0.92 -29.37
C LYS A 300 -2.55 0.50 -28.05
N LEU A 301 -1.84 -0.64 -28.03
CA LEU A 301 -1.21 -1.18 -26.84
C LEU A 301 -0.37 -0.12 -26.11
N THR A 302 -0.68 0.11 -24.85
CA THR A 302 0.00 1.09 -23.99
C THR A 302 0.72 0.39 -22.86
N THR A 303 0.03 -0.52 -22.18
CA THR A 303 0.60 -1.39 -21.15
C THR A 303 0.10 -2.82 -21.33
N PHE A 304 0.81 -3.79 -20.78
CA PHE A 304 0.39 -5.20 -20.78
C PHE A 304 0.63 -5.85 -19.42
N HIS A 305 -0.43 -6.35 -18.78
CA HIS A 305 -0.39 -7.07 -17.50
C HIS A 305 -0.68 -8.57 -17.70
N PRO A 306 0.19 -9.51 -17.32
CA PRO A 306 -0.11 -10.93 -17.37
C PRO A 306 -0.96 -11.45 -16.18
N CYS A 307 -1.95 -10.67 -15.69
CA CYS A 307 -2.71 -10.95 -14.46
C CYS A 307 -3.41 -12.33 -14.42
N CYS A 308 -3.94 -12.81 -15.55
CA CYS A 308 -4.61 -14.13 -15.64
C CYS A 308 -3.66 -15.32 -15.90
N LEU A 309 -2.34 -15.13 -15.75
CA LEU A 309 -1.37 -16.23 -15.76
C LEU A 309 -0.90 -16.53 -14.34
N VAL A 310 -0.78 -17.82 -14.03
CA VAL A 310 -0.33 -18.31 -12.73
C VAL A 310 1.13 -18.75 -12.82
N GLY A 311 1.94 -18.36 -11.84
CA GLY A 311 3.36 -18.73 -11.75
C GLY A 311 4.29 -17.74 -12.44
N LEU A 312 5.42 -17.45 -11.80
CA LEU A 312 6.37 -16.44 -12.27
C LEU A 312 7.04 -16.86 -13.58
N GLU A 313 7.43 -18.13 -13.69
CA GLU A 313 8.07 -18.67 -14.90
C GLU A 313 7.19 -18.48 -16.14
N GLN A 314 5.89 -18.82 -16.03
CA GLN A 314 4.94 -18.68 -17.13
C GLN A 314 4.73 -17.21 -17.49
N LYS A 315 4.61 -16.32 -16.50
CA LYS A 315 4.52 -14.87 -16.72
C LYS A 315 5.74 -14.33 -17.47
N ILE A 316 6.95 -14.68 -17.02
CA ILE A 316 8.21 -14.26 -17.65
C ILE A 316 8.29 -14.75 -19.10
N ALA A 317 7.96 -16.02 -19.37
CA ALA A 317 8.01 -16.58 -20.71
C ALA A 317 7.09 -15.83 -21.68
N GLN A 318 5.86 -15.52 -21.24
CA GLN A 318 4.89 -14.80 -22.07
C GLN A 318 5.23 -13.33 -22.28
N ILE A 319 5.75 -12.65 -21.24
CA ILE A 319 6.24 -11.27 -21.37
C ILE A 319 7.38 -11.18 -22.37
N LYS A 320 8.33 -12.13 -22.36
CA LYS A 320 9.43 -12.16 -23.32
C LYS A 320 8.93 -12.26 -24.75
N ILE A 321 7.93 -13.11 -25.01
CA ILE A 321 7.29 -13.24 -26.33
C ILE A 321 6.69 -11.90 -26.76
N ILE A 322 5.87 -11.29 -25.92
CA ILE A 322 5.20 -10.01 -26.25
C ILE A 322 6.22 -8.89 -26.48
N THR A 323 7.30 -8.87 -25.70
CA THR A 323 8.36 -7.87 -25.84
C THR A 323 9.10 -8.00 -27.17
N GLU A 324 9.39 -9.22 -27.63
CA GLU A 324 10.01 -9.45 -28.94
C GLU A 324 9.06 -9.15 -30.12
N GLU A 325 7.78 -9.46 -29.97
CA GLU A 325 6.76 -9.06 -30.95
C GLU A 325 6.61 -7.54 -31.04
N TRP A 326 6.67 -6.83 -29.91
CA TRP A 326 6.68 -5.37 -29.86
C TRP A 326 7.90 -4.79 -30.57
N LYS A 327 9.10 -5.31 -30.31
CA LYS A 327 10.34 -4.91 -31.00
C LYS A 327 10.20 -5.09 -32.51
N SER A 328 9.63 -6.22 -32.94
CA SER A 328 9.35 -6.51 -34.36
C SER A 328 8.34 -5.55 -34.98
N TYR A 329 7.24 -5.25 -34.27
CA TYR A 329 6.24 -4.27 -34.68
C TYR A 329 6.87 -2.88 -34.89
N LYS A 330 7.68 -2.40 -33.95
CA LYS A 330 8.37 -1.10 -34.09
C LYS A 330 9.31 -1.07 -35.28
N SER A 331 10.12 -2.12 -35.47
CA SER A 331 11.07 -2.22 -36.59
C SER A 331 10.38 -2.17 -37.95
N ASN A 332 9.19 -2.78 -38.07
CA ASN A 332 8.42 -2.77 -39.31
C ASN A 332 7.77 -1.41 -39.59
N ASN A 333 7.26 -0.72 -38.57
CA ASN A 333 6.65 0.62 -38.75
C ASN A 333 7.69 1.75 -38.93
N LEU A 334 8.95 1.54 -38.52
CA LEU A 334 10.04 2.48 -38.83
C LEU A 334 10.54 2.38 -40.27
N LYS A 335 10.17 1.30 -40.99
CA LYS A 335 10.57 1.05 -42.39
C LYS A 335 9.47 1.38 -43.40
N SER A 336 8.25 1.63 -42.94
CA SER A 336 7.10 2.09 -43.73
C SER A 336 6.98 3.60 -43.67
#